data_AF-K1XKY5-F1
#
_entry.id   AF-K1XKY5-F1
#
_cell.length_a   1.000
_cell.length_b   1.000
_cell.length_c   1.000
_cell.angle_alpha   90.00
_cell.angle_beta   90.00
_cell.angle_gamma   90.00
#
_symmetry.space_group_name_H-M   'P 1'
#
loop_
_entity.id
_entity.type
_entity.pdbx_description
1 polymer ?
#
loop_
_entity_poly.entity_id
_entity_poly.type
_entity_poly.pdbx_seq_one_letter_code
_entity_poly.pdbx_strand_id
1 'polypeptide(L)' 'PTQKDQHGGIKEEERPLSISNLMIICTSCKKRVKSGVKFLENQEKVRICKKCKAILDK' A
#
# COMPACT_ATOMS: atom_id res chain seq x y z
N PRO A 1 27.33 -13.52 24.96
CA PRO A 1 26.37 -13.44 23.82
C PRO A 1 25.34 -12.34 24.07
N THR A 2 25.09 -11.35 23.22
CA THR A 2 25.56 -11.05 21.86
C THR A 2 25.14 -9.59 21.63
N GLN A 3 26.10 -8.68 21.71
CA GLN A 3 26.05 -7.38 21.01
C GLN A 3 27.08 -7.43 19.86
N LYS A 4 27.22 -8.62 19.25
CA LYS A 4 28.09 -8.87 18.09
C LYS A 4 27.18 -8.62 16.88
N ASP A 5 27.14 -7.51 16.17
CA ASP A 5 28.14 -6.48 15.93
C ASP A 5 27.40 -5.15 15.71
N GLN A 6 27.52 -4.20 16.64
CA GLN A 6 27.10 -2.82 16.39
C GLN A 6 28.35 -2.00 16.14
N HIS A 7 28.95 -2.17 14.96
CA HIS A 7 29.91 -1.19 14.47
C HIS A 7 29.19 0.17 14.46
N GLY A 8 29.70 1.12 15.25
CA GLY A 8 29.19 2.48 15.25
C GLY A 8 29.23 3.05 13.83
N GLY A 9 28.22 3.83 13.46
CA GLY A 9 28.08 4.36 12.10
C GLY A 9 26.76 5.08 11.91
N ILE A 10 26.64 5.81 10.81
CA ILE A 10 25.37 6.40 10.40
C ILE A 10 24.52 5.27 9.83
N LYS A 11 23.38 5.01 10.46
CA LYS A 11 22.40 4.03 10.02
C LYS A 11 21.19 4.77 9.45
N GLU A 12 20.81 4.43 8.23
CA GLU A 12 19.58 4.94 7.64
C GLU A 12 18.39 4.17 8.21
N GLU A 13 17.37 4.91 8.64
CA GLU A 13 16.13 4.35 9.17
C GLU A 13 14.94 5.08 8.54
N GLU A 14 13.86 4.34 8.31
CA GLU A 14 12.65 4.87 7.70
C GLU A 14 11.87 5.71 8.70
N ARG A 15 11.51 6.93 8.29
CA ARG A 15 10.63 7.80 9.09
C ARG A 15 9.18 7.65 8.66
N PRO A 16 8.21 7.78 9.59
CA PRO A 16 6.79 7.72 9.25
C PRO A 16 6.41 8.85 8.29
N LEU A 17 5.49 8.54 7.38
CA LEU A 17 4.92 9.48 6.41
C LEU A 17 3.42 9.61 6.63
N SER A 18 2.88 10.79 6.35
CA SER A 18 1.43 11.02 6.38
C SER A 18 0.74 10.19 5.29
N ILE A 19 -0.34 9.49 5.67
CA ILE A 19 -1.12 8.66 4.75
C ILE A 19 -1.73 9.46 3.59
N SER A 20 -2.01 10.76 3.80
CA SER A 20 -2.56 11.65 2.78
C SER A 20 -1.58 11.94 1.63
N ASN A 21 -0.28 11.73 1.86
CA ASN A 21 0.76 11.88 0.83
C ASN A 21 0.96 10.61 -0.01
N LEU A 22 0.26 9.52 0.32
CA LEU A 22 0.35 8.24 -0.36
C LEU A 22 -0.82 8.05 -1.33
N MET A 23 -0.60 7.26 -2.38
CA MET A 23 -1.65 6.86 -3.32
C MET A 23 -1.47 5.41 -3.74
N ILE A 24 -2.58 4.68 -3.90
CA ILE A 24 -2.58 3.28 -4.29
C ILE A 24 -2.16 3.17 -5.77
N ILE A 25 -1.25 2.24 -6.05
CA ILE A 25 -0.92 1.83 -7.41
C ILE A 25 -1.78 0.62 -7.76
N CYS A 26 -2.58 0.74 -8.82
CA CYS A 26 -3.35 -0.40 -9.31
C CYS A 26 -2.46 -1.31 -10.16
N THR A 27 -2.36 -2.59 -9.82
CA THR A 27 -1.57 -3.59 -10.54
C THR A 27 -2.03 -3.81 -11.98
N SER A 28 -3.34 -3.69 -12.24
CA SER A 28 -3.91 -3.87 -13.58
C SER A 28 -3.61 -2.73 -14.55
N CYS A 29 -3.62 -1.47 -14.07
CA CYS A 29 -3.40 -0.31 -14.95
C CYS A 29 -2.08 0.42 -14.72
N LYS A 30 -1.27 -0.03 -13.74
CA LYS A 30 0.04 0.50 -13.34
C LYS A 30 0.06 2.02 -13.11
N LYS A 31 -1.10 2.57 -12.71
CA LYS A 31 -1.28 4.00 -12.46
C LYS A 31 -1.61 4.23 -10.99
N ARG A 32 -1.20 5.39 -10.49
CA ARG A 32 -1.62 5.94 -9.20
C ARG A 32 -3.09 6.32 -9.31
N VAL A 33 -3.94 5.70 -8.48
CA VAL A 33 -5.39 5.82 -8.58
C VAL A 33 -6.04 5.97 -7.21
N LYS A 34 -7.23 6.58 -7.18
CA LYS A 34 -8.09 6.59 -6.00
C LYS A 34 -8.85 5.25 -5.92
N SER A 35 -8.99 4.72 -4.70
CA SER A 35 -9.86 3.57 -4.41
C SER A 35 -11.33 4.00 -4.35
N GLY A 36 -12.21 3.10 -4.77
CA GLY A 36 -13.64 3.10 -4.49
C GLY A 36 -14.02 1.82 -3.75
N VAL A 37 -15.29 1.68 -3.38
CA VAL A 37 -15.81 0.49 -2.70
C VAL A 37 -16.91 -0.12 -3.57
N LYS A 38 -16.93 -1.44 -3.66
CA LYS A 38 -18.02 -2.22 -4.27
C LYS A 38 -18.36 -3.41 -3.39
N PHE A 39 -19.63 -3.80 -3.37
CA PHE A 39 -20.08 -5.06 -2.79
C PHE A 39 -20.16 -6.12 -3.88
N LEU A 40 -19.58 -7.29 -3.61
CA LEU A 40 -19.70 -8.48 -4.45
C LEU A 40 -21.02 -9.21 -4.16
N GLU A 41 -21.37 -10.17 -5.00
CA GLU A 41 -22.62 -10.94 -4.89
C GLU A 41 -22.69 -11.76 -3.59
N ASN A 42 -21.54 -12.13 -3.03
CA ASN A 42 -21.37 -12.76 -1.72
C ASN A 42 -21.45 -11.77 -0.53
N GLN A 43 -21.87 -10.53 -0.76
CA GLN A 43 -21.93 -9.42 0.23
C GLN A 43 -20.56 -8.94 0.76
N GLU A 44 -19.44 -9.38 0.19
CA GLU A 44 -18.13 -8.91 0.62
C GLU A 44 -17.84 -7.49 0.10
N LYS A 45 -17.29 -6.67 0.98
CA LYS A 45 -16.88 -5.30 0.69
C LYS A 45 -15.45 -5.29 0.16
N VAL A 46 -15.28 -4.98 -1.13
CA VAL A 46 -13.96 -4.92 -1.77
C VAL A 46 -13.62 -3.51 -2.25
N ARG A 47 -12.33 -3.19 -2.27
CA ARG A 47 -11.82 -1.96 -2.87
C ARG A 47 -11.65 -2.15 -4.37
N ILE A 48 -12.09 -1.15 -5.12
CA ILE A 48 -12.00 -1.13 -6.59
C ILE A 48 -11.19 0.07 -7.07
N CYS A 49 -10.50 -0.09 -8.18
CA CYS A 49 -9.83 1.00 -8.89
C CYS A 49 -10.88 1.90 -9.55
N LYS A 50 -10.94 3.18 -9.20
CA LYS A 50 -11.88 4.11 -9.86
C LYS A 50 -11.63 4.30 -11.35
N LYS A 51 -10.43 3.98 -11.85
CA LYS A 51 -10.05 4.19 -13.25
C LYS A 51 -10.39 3.02 -14.17
N CYS A 52 -10.00 1.79 -13.79
CA CYS A 52 -10.22 0.60 -14.61
C CYS A 52 -11.25 -0.38 -14.03
N LYS A 53 -11.85 -0.06 -12.86
CA LYS A 53 -12.86 -0.87 -12.17
C LYS A 53 -12.38 -2.27 -11.72
N ALA A 54 -11.09 -2.59 -11.86
CA ALA A 54 -10.50 -3.81 -11.33
C ALA A 54 -10.50 -3.80 -9.79
N ILE A 55 -10.60 -4.99 -9.18
CA ILE A 55 -10.49 -5.19 -7.73
C ILE A 55 -9.03 -4.93 -7.33
N LEU A 56 -8.85 -4.13 -6.27
CA LEU A 56 -7.54 -3.76 -5.72
C LEU A 56 -7.04 -4.73 -4.64
N ASP A 57 -7.96 -5.45 -4.00
CA ASP A 57 -7.64 -6.43 -2.96
C ASP A 57 -7.25 -7.77 -3.61
N LYS A 58 -5.96 -7.94 -3.84
CA LYS A 58 -5.29 -9.23 -4.05
C LYS A 58 -3.98 -9.23 -3.29
#